data_AF-A0A1Y2IC95-F1
#
_entry.id   AF-A0A1Y2IC95-F1
#
_cell.length_a   1.000
_cell.length_b   1.000
_cell.length_c   1.000
_cell.angle_alpha   90.00
_cell.angle_beta   90.00
_cell.angle_gamma   90.00
#
_symmetry.space_group_name_H-M   'P 1'
#
loop_
_entity.id
_entity.type
_entity.pdbx_description
1 polymer ?
#
loop_
_entity_poly.entity_id
_entity_poly.type
_entity_poly.pdbx_seq_one_letter_code
_entity_poly.pdbx_strand_id
1 'polypeptide(L)'
;MSSSCSHLLSALKDCLLQSDCVLKQGHLPSECLKQHTDELPEQCKALRQATFECKRGMLDMRKRFRGNNVDLPAPPPKSREQPVTASTST
;
A
#
# COMPACT_ATOMS: atom_id res chain seq x y z
N MET A 1 14.31 9.29 5.05
CA MET A 1 12.90 9.58 5.42
C MET A 1 12.51 8.68 6.56
N SER A 2 11.82 9.21 7.56
CA SER A 2 11.47 8.54 8.81
C SER A 2 10.75 7.19 8.59
N SER A 3 11.28 6.15 9.22
CA SER A 3 10.96 4.72 9.01
C SER A 3 9.52 4.31 9.32
N SER A 4 8.72 5.17 9.98
CA SER A 4 7.40 4.83 10.50
C SER A 4 6.34 4.59 9.44
N CYS A 5 6.44 5.20 8.24
CA CYS A 5 5.45 5.04 7.16
C CYS A 5 5.98 4.20 5.98
N SER A 6 7.18 3.64 6.08
CA SER A 6 7.83 2.93 4.96
C SER A 6 7.01 1.74 4.46
N HIS A 7 6.39 0.99 5.38
CA HIS A 7 5.56 -0.17 5.04
C HIS A 7 4.30 0.23 4.26
N LEU A 8 3.67 1.36 4.60
CA LEU A 8 2.50 1.87 3.89
C LEU A 8 2.88 2.34 2.49
N LEU A 9 4.03 3.01 2.37
CA LEU A 9 4.56 3.43 1.07
C LEU A 9 4.89 2.25 0.17
N SER A 10 5.48 1.18 0.71
CA SER A 10 5.74 -0.04 -0.07
C SER A 10 4.44 -0.71 -0.50
N ALA A 11 3.47 -0.86 0.41
CA ALA A 11 2.19 -1.48 0.08
C ALA A 11 1.41 -0.66 -0.97
N LEU A 12 1.43 0.67 -0.87
CA LEU A 12 0.81 1.57 -1.84
C LEU A 12 1.49 1.48 -3.21
N LYS A 13 2.82 1.41 -3.24
CA LYS A 13 3.57 1.21 -4.48
C LYS A 13 3.21 -0.13 -5.15
N ASP A 14 3.20 -1.21 -4.37
CA ASP A 14 2.84 -2.55 -4.86
C ASP A 14 1.42 -2.55 -5.44
N CYS A 15 0.47 -1.90 -4.74
CA CYS A 15 -0.92 -1.76 -5.19
C CYS A 15 -1.03 -1.00 -6.51
N LEU A 16 -0.28 0.09 -6.68
CA LEU A 16 -0.27 0.87 -7.93
C LEU A 16 0.30 0.08 -9.10
N LEU A 17 1.37 -0.70 -8.87
CA LEU A 17 1.97 -1.53 -9.92
C LEU A 17 1.01 -2.62 -10.43
N GLN A 18 0.10 -3.09 -9.58
CA GLN A 18 -0.94 -4.05 -9.94
C GLN A 18 -2.23 -3.38 -10.45
N SER A 19 -2.35 -2.06 -10.33
CA SER A 19 -3.56 -1.34 -10.70
C SER A 19 -3.70 -1.15 -12.21
N ASP A 20 -4.93 -1.04 -12.65
CA ASP A 20 -5.29 -0.78 -14.04
C ASP A 20 -4.68 0.51 -14.60
N CYS A 21 -4.48 1.54 -13.79
CA CYS A 21 -3.89 2.79 -14.24
C CYS A 21 -2.43 2.61 -14.73
N VAL A 22 -1.66 1.70 -14.10
CA VAL A 22 -0.29 1.41 -14.56
C VAL A 22 -0.29 0.32 -15.62
N LEU A 23 -1.08 -0.74 -15.44
CA LEU A 23 -1.08 -1.89 -16.35
C LEU A 23 -1.82 -1.65 -17.67
N LYS A 24 -2.97 -0.98 -17.64
CA LYS A 24 -3.80 -0.73 -18.83
C LYS A 24 -3.41 0.57 -19.54
N GLN A 25 -3.25 1.66 -18.78
CA GLN A 25 -2.98 2.99 -19.36
C GLN A 25 -1.48 3.28 -19.52
N GLY A 26 -0.60 2.56 -18.80
CA GLY A 26 0.85 2.80 -18.85
C GLY A 26 1.29 4.11 -18.19
N HIS A 27 0.45 4.69 -17.32
CA HIS A 27 0.80 5.92 -16.60
C HIS A 27 1.80 5.66 -15.47
N LEU A 28 2.54 6.71 -15.09
CA LEU A 28 3.41 6.63 -13.93
C LEU A 28 2.55 6.50 -12.65
N PRO A 29 2.98 5.71 -11.65
CA PRO A 29 2.27 5.59 -10.38
C PRO A 29 1.97 6.94 -9.70
N SER A 30 2.86 7.92 -9.87
CA SER A 30 2.70 9.28 -9.37
C SER A 30 1.56 10.04 -10.07
N GLU A 31 1.35 9.81 -11.37
CA GLU A 31 0.25 10.43 -12.14
C GLU A 31 -1.08 9.76 -11.81
N CYS A 32 -1.08 8.43 -11.66
CA CYS A 32 -2.24 7.67 -11.19
C CYS A 32 -2.79 8.18 -9.85
N LEU A 33 -1.90 8.58 -8.93
CA LEU A 33 -2.29 9.16 -7.64
C LEU A 33 -2.83 10.59 -7.73
N LYS A 34 -2.50 11.34 -8.78
CA LYS A 34 -2.88 12.75 -8.91
C LYS A 34 -4.14 12.93 -9.76
N GLN A 35 -4.20 12.24 -10.89
CA GLN A 35 -5.20 12.46 -11.94
C GLN A 35 -6.24 11.34 -12.01
N HIS A 36 -5.86 10.09 -11.73
CA HIS A 36 -6.71 8.91 -11.92
C HIS A 36 -7.13 8.27 -10.60
N THR A 37 -7.42 9.09 -9.59
CA THR A 37 -7.70 8.60 -8.25
C THR A 37 -8.96 7.76 -8.19
N ASP A 38 -9.93 8.06 -9.05
CA ASP A 38 -11.22 7.40 -9.08
C ASP A 38 -11.16 6.03 -9.75
N GLU A 39 -10.26 5.86 -10.71
CA GLU A 39 -9.99 4.60 -11.42
C GLU A 39 -9.20 3.58 -10.57
N LEU A 40 -8.62 4.02 -9.45
CA LEU A 40 -7.90 3.13 -8.56
C LEU A 40 -8.87 2.21 -7.79
N PRO A 41 -8.49 0.94 -7.57
CA PRO A 41 -9.25 0.03 -6.74
C PRO A 41 -9.29 0.54 -5.29
N GLU A 42 -10.36 0.19 -4.56
CA GLU A 42 -10.59 0.66 -3.19
C GLU A 42 -9.43 0.34 -2.24
N GLN A 43 -8.76 -0.78 -2.45
CA GLN A 43 -7.57 -1.16 -1.67
C GLN A 43 -6.44 -0.12 -1.80
N CYS A 44 -6.16 0.40 -3.00
CA CYS A 44 -5.14 1.43 -3.17
C CYS A 44 -5.58 2.77 -2.61
N LYS A 45 -6.89 3.10 -2.67
CA LYS A 45 -7.47 4.30 -2.04
C LYS A 45 -7.31 4.25 -0.51
N ALA A 46 -7.58 3.10 0.11
CA ALA A 46 -7.38 2.90 1.55
C ALA A 46 -5.91 3.05 1.96
N LEU A 47 -4.98 2.44 1.21
CA LEU A 47 -3.53 2.57 1.45
C LEU A 47 -3.05 4.03 1.31
N ARG A 48 -3.63 4.78 0.37
CA ARG A 48 -3.32 6.21 0.19
C ARG A 48 -3.75 7.01 1.40
N GLN A 49 -4.97 6.79 1.88
CA GLN A 49 -5.48 7.45 3.07
C GLN A 49 -4.62 7.11 4.30
N ALA A 50 -4.31 5.82 4.52
CA ALA A 50 -3.47 5.39 5.62
C ALA A 50 -2.06 6.01 5.55
N THR A 51 -1.47 6.12 4.35
CA THR A 51 -0.17 6.77 4.14
C THR A 51 -0.23 8.26 4.48
N PHE A 52 -1.31 8.94 4.06
CA PHE A 52 -1.55 10.34 4.36
C PHE A 52 -1.73 10.58 5.86
N GLU A 53 -2.50 9.73 6.53
CA GLU A 53 -2.72 9.78 7.98
C GLU A 53 -1.44 9.51 8.75
N CYS A 54 -0.64 8.53 8.32
CA CYS A 54 0.67 8.24 8.90
C CYS A 54 1.58 9.47 8.81
N LYS A 55 1.74 10.04 7.61
CA LYS A 55 2.59 11.23 7.40
C LYS A 55 2.08 12.45 8.15
N ARG A 56 0.75 12.65 8.20
CA ARG A 56 0.10 13.70 8.99
C ARG A 56 0.36 13.53 10.49
N GLY A 57 0.28 12.30 11.00
CA GLY A 57 0.60 11.96 12.38
C GLY A 57 2.07 12.20 12.75
N MET A 58 3.00 12.03 11.79
CA MET A 58 4.42 12.35 12.01
C MET A 58 4.67 13.85 12.15
N LEU A 59 3.93 14.68 11.40
CA LEU A 59 4.05 16.13 11.42
C LEU A 59 3.34 16.75 12.62
N ASP A 60 2.29 16.10 13.14
CA ASP A 60 1.55 16.57 14.30
C ASP A 60 2.28 16.26 15.63
N MET A 61 2.88 17.30 16.23
CA MET A 61 3.58 17.21 17.51
C MET A 61 2.69 16.70 18.65
N ARG A 62 1.36 16.92 18.59
CA ARG A 62 0.43 16.44 19.63
C ARG A 62 0.28 14.92 19.64
N LYS A 63 0.47 14.24 18.50
CA LYS A 63 0.39 12.78 18.40
C LYS A 63 1.70 12.06 18.73
N ARG A 64 2.82 12.78 18.80
CA ARG A 64 4.14 12.20 19.15
C ARG A 64 4.21 11.70 20.59
N PHE A 65 3.48 12.31 21.52
CA PHE A 65 3.52 11.94 22.94
C PHE A 65 2.65 10.72 23.29
N ARG A 66 1.64 10.38 22.48
CA ARG A 66 0.69 9.28 22.77
C ARG A 66 0.83 8.08 21.85
N GLY A 67 1.84 8.09 20.98
CA GLY A 67 2.02 7.07 19.95
C GLY A 67 1.08 7.29 18.77
N ASN A 68 1.61 7.14 17.57
CA ASN A 68 0.82 7.14 16.35
C ASN A 68 0.17 5.75 16.21
N ASN A 69 -0.96 5.54 16.88
CA ASN A 69 -1.77 4.33 16.74
C ASN A 69 -2.50 4.37 15.39
N VAL A 70 -1.78 4.13 14.30
CA VAL A 70 -2.43 3.67 13.07
C VAL A 70 -2.63 2.18 13.28
N ASP A 71 -3.83 1.80 13.70
CA ASP A 71 -4.30 0.43 13.66
C ASP A 71 -4.36 0.02 12.18
N LEU A 72 -3.31 -0.67 11.72
CA LEU A 72 -3.26 -1.14 10.34
C LEU A 72 -3.85 -2.54 10.26
N PRO A 73 -4.83 -2.79 9.38
CA PRO A 73 -5.11 -4.14 8.95
C PRO A 73 -3.85 -4.73 8.30
N ALA A 74 -3.56 -5.99 8.63
CA ALA A 74 -2.41 -6.72 8.14
C ALA A 74 -2.27 -6.57 6.60
N PRO A 75 -1.03 -6.49 6.07
CA PRO A 75 -0.82 -6.42 4.63
C PRO A 75 -1.55 -7.60 3.97
N PRO A 76 -2.20 -7.38 2.80
CA PRO A 76 -2.76 -8.50 2.05
C PRO A 76 -1.63 -9.51 1.80
N PRO A 77 -1.88 -10.82 1.99
CA PRO A 77 -0.85 -11.83 1.75
C PRO A 77 -0.39 -11.68 0.30
N LYS A 78 0.89 -11.35 0.11
CA LYS A 78 1.54 -11.43 -1.21
C LYS A 78 1.21 -12.83 -1.74
N SER A 79 0.51 -12.87 -2.87
CA SER A 79 0.04 -14.08 -3.53
C SER A 79 1.13 -15.13 -3.47
N ARG A 80 0.82 -16.16 -2.71
CA ARG A 80 1.54 -17.41 -2.53
C ARG A 80 1.94 -17.98 -3.89
N GLU A 81 3.21 -17.89 -4.26
CA GLU A 81 3.78 -18.93 -5.12
C GLU A 81 3.91 -20.17 -4.22
N GLN A 82 2.96 -21.08 -4.39
CA GLN A 82 3.02 -22.40 -3.77
C GLN A 82 4.08 -23.18 -4.54
N PRO A 83 5.15 -23.71 -3.93
CA PRO A 83 5.72 -24.92 -4.48
C PRO A 83 4.64 -25.98 -4.27
N VAL A 84 3.91 -26.30 -5.34
CA VAL A 84 3.16 -27.55 -5.43
C VAL A 84 4.18 -28.64 -5.16
N THR A 85 4.22 -29.12 -3.92
CA THR A 85 4.91 -30.36 -3.60
C THR A 85 4.10 -31.45 -4.27
N ALA A 86 4.52 -31.77 -5.49
CA ALA A 86 4.02 -32.92 -6.22
C ALA A 86 4.17 -34.13 -5.31
N SER A 87 3.03 -34.57 -4.77
CA SER A 87 2.88 -35.94 -4.31
C SER A 87 3.01 -36.82 -5.54
N THR A 88 4.13 -37.51 -5.67
CA THR A 88 4.18 -38.77 -6.38
C THR A 88 4.85 -39.79 -5.47
N SER A 89 3.98 -40.49 -4.75
CA SER A 89 4.25 -41.80 -4.19
C SER A 89 4.52 -42.78 -5.34
N THR A 90 5.67 -43.44 -5.34
CA THR A 90 5.88 -44.87 -5.66
C THR A 90 7.33 -45.21 -5.31
#